data_AF-A0A941E247-F1
#
_entry.id   AF-A0A941E247-F1
#
_cell.length_a   1.000
_cell.length_b   1.000
_cell.length_c   1.000
_cell.angle_alpha   90.00
_cell.angle_beta   90.00
_cell.angle_gamma   90.00
#
_symmetry.space_group_name_H-M   'P 1'
#
loop_
_entity.id
_entity.type
_entity.pdbx_description
1 polymer ?
#
loop_
_entity_poly.entity_id
_entity_poly.type
_entity_poly.pdbx_seq_one_letter_code
_entity_poly.pdbx_strand_id
1 'polypeptide(L)'
;MQESAFFEIEFYVLILLTFLLPIGIYWMMLKKRSISKIHVLAYGIVLVLLSALNVVLLRLLHDIAMKTPSLADEKLFASEISIALYVVPAIFAGIGINIISHVLIEHLKEAERNFSQDESTHR
;
A
#
# COMPACT_ATOMS: atom_id res chain seq x y z
N MET A 1 -18.83 -20.94 16.01
CA MET A 1 -17.45 -20.89 16.56
C MET A 1 -16.38 -20.74 15.47
N GLN A 2 -16.51 -21.35 14.28
CA GLN A 2 -15.55 -21.16 13.17
C GLN A 2 -15.54 -19.73 12.58
N GLU A 3 -16.70 -19.08 12.41
CA GLU A 3 -16.75 -17.73 11.82
C GLU A 3 -16.04 -16.66 12.67
N SER A 4 -16.13 -16.76 14.00
CA SER A 4 -15.44 -15.85 14.91
C SER A 4 -13.92 -15.97 14.84
N ALA A 5 -13.38 -17.18 14.60
CA ALA A 5 -11.94 -17.41 14.48
C ALA A 5 -11.40 -16.93 13.12
N PHE A 6 -12.21 -17.04 12.07
CA PHE A 6 -11.88 -16.47 10.76
C PHE A 6 -11.76 -14.95 10.89
N PHE A 7 -12.83 -14.28 11.37
CA PHE A 7 -12.86 -12.83 11.58
C PHE A 7 -11.65 -12.29 12.36
N GLU A 8 -11.26 -12.99 13.43
CA GLU A 8 -10.09 -12.63 14.24
C GLU A 8 -8.78 -12.69 13.43
N ILE A 9 -8.59 -13.72 12.61
CA ILE A 9 -7.42 -13.86 11.73
C ILE A 9 -7.38 -12.75 10.68
N GLU A 10 -8.47 -12.50 9.95
CA GLU A 10 -8.50 -11.44 8.93
C GLU A 10 -8.23 -10.06 9.53
N PHE A 11 -8.75 -9.79 10.72
CA PHE A 11 -8.52 -8.53 11.42
C PHE A 11 -7.03 -8.35 11.79
N TYR A 12 -6.37 -9.36 12.33
CA TYR A 12 -4.93 -9.27 12.62
C TYR A 12 -4.07 -9.17 11.35
N VAL A 13 -4.45 -9.89 10.29
CA VAL A 13 -3.78 -9.76 8.98
C VAL A 13 -3.93 -8.34 8.44
N LEU A 14 -5.11 -7.73 8.56
CA LEU A 14 -5.35 -6.34 8.16
C LEU A 14 -4.45 -5.38 8.93
N ILE A 15 -4.35 -5.52 10.26
CA ILE A 15 -3.45 -4.70 11.08
C ILE A 15 -1.99 -4.85 10.63
N LEU A 16 -1.55 -6.09 10.40
CA LEU A 16 -0.17 -6.38 10.02
C LEU A 16 0.18 -5.78 8.65
N LEU A 17 -0.69 -5.94 7.66
CA LEU A 17 -0.50 -5.40 6.31
C LEU A 17 -0.65 -3.88 6.25
N THR A 18 -1.51 -3.32 7.10
CA THR A 18 -1.79 -1.89 7.12
C THR A 18 -0.73 -1.10 7.89
N PHE A 19 -0.23 -1.61 9.01
CA PHE A 19 0.67 -0.81 9.86
C PHE A 19 2.08 -1.40 9.91
N LEU A 20 2.20 -2.66 10.33
CA LEU A 20 3.50 -3.23 10.68
C LEU A 20 4.41 -3.39 9.46
N LEU A 21 3.88 -3.93 8.37
CA LEU A 21 4.64 -4.21 7.16
C LEU A 21 5.18 -2.93 6.47
N PRO A 22 4.34 -1.90 6.15
CA PRO A 22 4.84 -0.69 5.51
C PRO A 22 5.81 0.10 6.39
N ILE A 23 5.52 0.22 7.70
CA ILE A 23 6.43 0.87 8.66
C ILE A 23 7.76 0.12 8.75
N GLY A 24 7.72 -1.22 8.80
CA GLY A 24 8.90 -2.07 8.86
C GLY A 24 9.80 -1.91 7.64
N ILE A 25 9.23 -1.91 6.43
CA ILE A 25 9.99 -1.72 5.19
C ILE A 25 10.61 -0.32 5.16
N TYR A 26 9.84 0.72 5.50
CA TYR A 26 10.36 2.09 5.54
C TYR A 26 11.50 2.23 6.56
N TRP A 27 11.35 1.67 7.76
CA TRP A 27 12.38 1.67 8.78
C TRP A 27 13.66 0.95 8.32
N MET A 28 13.52 -0.17 7.62
CA MET A 28 14.66 -0.89 7.04
C MET A 28 15.38 -0.02 6.00
N MET A 29 14.65 0.73 5.19
CA MET A 29 15.21 1.67 4.22
C MET A 29 15.96 2.81 4.91
N LEU A 30 15.43 3.37 6.00
CA LEU A 30 16.10 4.43 6.77
C LEU A 30 17.45 4.01 7.36
N LYS A 31 17.62 2.73 7.70
CA LYS A 31 18.90 2.20 8.19
C LYS A 31 19.98 2.12 7.10
N LYS A 32 19.62 2.17 5.81
CA LYS A 32 20.58 2.12 4.69
C LYS A 32 21.08 3.53 4.36
N ARG A 33 22.40 3.70 4.37
CA ARG A 33 23.08 4.98 4.05
C ARG A 33 22.85 5.47 2.61
N SER A 34 22.57 4.56 1.67
CA SER A 34 22.22 4.87 0.28
C SER A 34 21.17 3.88 -0.20
N ILE A 35 20.08 4.41 -0.76
CA ILE A 35 18.95 3.63 -1.27
C ILE A 35 18.94 3.78 -2.79
N SER A 36 18.99 2.66 -3.51
CA SER A 36 18.92 2.71 -4.98
C SER A 36 17.49 2.94 -5.47
N LYS A 37 17.34 3.49 -6.67
CA LYS A 37 16.04 3.77 -7.31
C LYS A 37 15.15 2.53 -7.42
N ILE A 38 15.74 1.35 -7.62
CA ILE A 38 15.02 0.07 -7.67
C ILE A 38 14.35 -0.26 -6.33
N HIS A 39 15.01 0.01 -5.20
CA HIS A 39 14.40 -0.23 -3.88
C HIS A 39 13.24 0.72 -3.62
N VAL A 40 13.38 1.99 -4.04
CA VAL A 40 12.31 2.99 -3.94
C VAL A 40 11.12 2.60 -4.82
N LEU A 41 11.37 2.15 -6.05
CA LEU A 41 10.34 1.65 -6.96
C LEU A 41 9.62 0.42 -6.38
N ALA A 42 10.39 -0.55 -5.87
CA ALA A 42 9.84 -1.75 -5.24
C ALA A 42 8.96 -1.40 -4.04
N TYR A 43 9.37 -0.43 -3.22
CA TYR A 43 8.56 0.06 -2.11
C TYR A 43 7.24 0.67 -2.59
N GLY A 44 7.28 1.52 -3.63
CA GLY A 44 6.06 2.09 -4.24
C GLY A 44 5.11 1.01 -4.75
N ILE A 45 5.62 -0.02 -5.43
CA ILE A 45 4.83 -1.18 -5.91
C ILE A 45 4.22 -1.95 -4.74
N VAL A 46 5.00 -2.20 -3.68
CA VAL A 46 4.50 -2.87 -2.48
C VAL A 46 3.34 -2.09 -1.85
N LEU A 47 3.43 -0.76 -1.74
CA LEU A 47 2.33 0.05 -1.23
C LEU A 47 1.05 -0.06 -2.06
N VAL A 48 1.16 -0.08 -3.40
CA VAL A 48 0.01 -0.28 -4.29
C VAL A 48 -0.61 -1.67 -4.10
N LEU A 49 0.21 -2.72 -3.99
CA LEU A 49 -0.26 -4.09 -3.74
C LEU A 49 -0.94 -4.20 -2.37
N LEU A 50 -0.37 -3.59 -1.33
CA LEU A 50 -0.97 -3.55 0.01
C LEU A 50 -2.29 -2.80 0.00
N SER A 51 -2.41 -1.70 -0.75
CA SER A 51 -3.69 -1.01 -0.94
C SER A 51 -4.75 -1.96 -1.49
N ALA A 52 -4.44 -2.67 -2.59
CA ALA A 52 -5.39 -3.60 -3.20
C ALA A 52 -5.78 -4.72 -2.22
N LEU A 53 -4.80 -5.29 -1.51
CA LEU A 53 -5.03 -6.35 -0.55
C LEU A 53 -5.87 -5.89 0.65
N ASN A 54 -5.60 -4.70 1.19
CA ASN A 54 -6.38 -4.12 2.29
C ASN A 54 -7.84 -3.85 1.87
N VAL A 55 -8.10 -3.40 0.65
CA VAL A 55 -9.48 -3.24 0.14
C VAL A 55 -10.21 -4.58 0.09
N VAL A 56 -9.56 -5.63 -0.41
CA VAL A 56 -10.14 -6.98 -0.45
C VAL A 56 -10.44 -7.48 0.96
N LEU A 57 -9.51 -7.31 1.89
CA LEU A 57 -9.64 -7.78 3.26
C LEU A 57 -10.72 -7.02 4.03
N LEU A 58 -10.81 -5.69 3.85
CA LEU A 58 -11.91 -4.88 4.37
C LEU A 58 -13.27 -5.33 3.85
N ARG A 59 -13.35 -5.70 2.56
CA ARG A 59 -14.59 -6.21 1.97
C ARG A 59 -14.99 -7.55 2.55
N LEU A 60 -14.03 -8.47 2.74
CA LEU A 60 -14.27 -9.75 3.40
C LEU A 60 -14.77 -9.54 4.84
N LEU A 61 -14.12 -8.66 5.59
CA LEU A 61 -14.51 -8.34 6.97
C LEU A 61 -15.91 -7.75 7.05
N HIS A 62 -16.26 -6.86 6.12
CA HIS A 62 -17.60 -6.31 5.98
C HIS A 62 -18.65 -7.39 5.68
N ASP A 63 -18.37 -8.29 4.73
CA ASP A 63 -19.30 -9.36 4.35
C ASP A 63 -19.54 -10.37 5.49
N ILE A 64 -18.53 -10.61 6.34
CA ILE A 64 -18.64 -11.47 7.55
C ILE A 64 -19.42 -10.74 8.65
N ALA A 65 -19.11 -9.46 8.88
CA ALA A 65 -19.79 -8.64 9.88
C ALA A 65 -21.30 -8.54 9.61
N MET A 66 -21.71 -8.39 8.36
CA MET A 66 -23.13 -8.33 7.97
C MET A 66 -23.90 -9.64 8.17
N LYS A 67 -23.19 -10.76 8.32
CA LYS A 67 -23.80 -12.09 8.55
C LYS A 67 -23.78 -12.50 10.03
N THR A 68 -23.04 -11.79 10.86
CA THR A 68 -22.85 -12.13 12.28
C THR A 68 -23.82 -11.30 13.13
N PRO A 69 -24.62 -11.89 14.04
CA PRO A 69 -25.61 -11.17 14.87
C PRO A 69 -24.99 -10.40 16.06
N SER A 70 -23.85 -9.75 15.81
CA SER A 70 -23.04 -9.02 16.79
C SER A 70 -23.33 -7.52 16.70
N LEU A 71 -23.90 -6.94 17.75
CA LEU A 71 -24.25 -5.50 17.84
C LEU A 71 -23.02 -4.56 17.73
N ALA A 72 -21.82 -5.06 18.01
CA ALA A 72 -20.58 -4.29 17.92
C ALA A 72 -20.06 -4.21 16.47
N ASP A 73 -20.13 -5.33 15.74
CA ASP A 73 -19.68 -5.41 14.35
C ASP A 73 -20.63 -4.62 13.42
N GLU A 74 -21.93 -4.67 13.70
CA GLU A 74 -22.94 -3.91 12.96
C GLU A 74 -22.70 -2.39 13.05
N LYS A 75 -22.37 -1.85 14.24
CA LYS A 75 -22.11 -0.41 14.40
C LYS A 75 -20.82 0.07 13.73
N LEU A 76 -19.77 -0.75 13.73
CA LEU A 76 -18.48 -0.39 13.14
C LEU A 76 -18.57 -0.32 11.60
N PHE A 77 -19.29 -1.26 10.98
CA PHE A 77 -19.42 -1.35 9.52
C PHE A 77 -20.65 -0.68 8.92
N ALA A 78 -21.70 -0.41 9.70
CA ALA A 78 -22.87 0.36 9.26
C ALA A 78 -22.73 1.89 9.46
N SER A 79 -21.62 2.35 10.04
CA SER A 79 -21.35 3.77 10.27
C SER A 79 -20.35 4.37 9.28
N GLU A 80 -20.20 5.70 9.32
CA GLU A 80 -19.19 6.48 8.59
C GLU A 80 -17.75 5.97 8.79
N ILE A 81 -17.51 5.19 9.86
CA ILE A 81 -16.23 4.52 10.15
C ILE A 81 -15.86 3.53 9.03
N SER A 82 -16.84 2.87 8.41
CA SER A 82 -16.61 1.99 7.26
C SER A 82 -15.96 2.74 6.09
N ILE A 83 -16.43 3.96 5.80
CA ILE A 83 -15.83 4.82 4.77
C ILE A 83 -14.43 5.28 5.20
N ALA A 84 -14.26 5.64 6.47
CA ALA A 84 -12.96 6.04 7.01
C ALA A 84 -11.90 4.92 6.91
N LEU A 85 -12.28 3.65 7.05
CA LEU A 85 -11.38 2.52 6.90
C LEU A 85 -10.84 2.38 5.46
N TYR A 86 -11.62 2.76 4.44
CA TYR A 86 -11.16 2.78 3.04
C TYR A 86 -10.18 3.91 2.72
N VAL A 87 -10.09 4.95 3.57
CA VAL A 87 -9.12 6.03 3.39
C VAL A 87 -7.68 5.51 3.49
N VAL A 88 -7.43 4.53 4.36
CA VAL A 88 -6.08 4.00 4.58
C VAL A 88 -5.52 3.30 3.32
N PRO A 89 -6.23 2.35 2.68
CA PRO A 89 -5.82 1.85 1.37
C PRO A 89 -5.64 2.95 0.33
N ALA A 90 -6.56 3.94 0.27
CA ALA A 90 -6.46 5.03 -0.69
C ALA A 90 -5.17 5.85 -0.53
N ILE A 91 -4.74 6.11 0.72
CA ILE A 91 -3.46 6.75 1.01
C ILE A 91 -2.30 5.90 0.50
N PHE A 92 -2.33 4.58 0.68
CA PHE A 92 -1.27 3.70 0.21
C PHE A 92 -1.15 3.68 -1.31
N ALA A 93 -2.29 3.62 -2.01
CA ALA A 93 -2.31 3.78 -3.45
C ALA A 93 -1.73 5.14 -3.89
N GLY A 94 -2.17 6.23 -3.27
CA GLY A 94 -1.70 7.59 -3.61
C GLY A 94 -0.19 7.76 -3.41
N ILE A 95 0.34 7.35 -2.25
CA ILE A 95 1.76 7.41 -1.96
C ILE A 95 2.56 6.49 -2.90
N GLY A 96 2.10 5.25 -3.08
CA GLY A 96 2.76 4.26 -3.94
C GLY A 96 2.87 4.74 -5.38
N ILE A 97 1.76 5.23 -5.96
CA ILE A 97 1.72 5.79 -7.31
C ILE A 97 2.67 6.99 -7.41
N ASN A 98 2.65 7.92 -6.45
CA ASN A 98 3.52 9.09 -6.46
C ASN A 98 5.02 8.71 -6.45
N ILE A 99 5.39 7.73 -5.64
CA ILE A 99 6.77 7.20 -5.60
C ILE A 99 7.16 6.58 -6.93
N ILE A 100 6.30 5.73 -7.51
CA ILE A 100 6.54 5.09 -8.81
C ILE A 100 6.70 6.15 -9.90
N SER A 101 5.79 7.13 -9.96
CA SER A 101 5.87 8.24 -10.92
C SER A 101 7.17 9.01 -10.80
N HIS A 102 7.59 9.33 -9.57
CA HIS A 102 8.85 10.04 -9.34
C HIS A 102 10.05 9.25 -9.88
N VAL A 103 10.14 7.94 -9.58
CA VAL A 103 11.25 7.10 -10.06
C VAL A 103 11.26 6.97 -11.58
N LEU A 104 10.09 6.79 -12.22
CA LEU A 104 9.98 6.68 -13.67
C LEU A 104 10.39 7.98 -14.36
N ILE A 105 9.91 9.13 -13.89
CA ILE A 105 10.26 10.43 -14.46
C ILE A 105 11.76 10.70 -14.32
N GLU A 106 12.35 10.38 -13.16
CA GLU A 106 13.79 10.52 -12.92
C GLU A 106 14.61 9.66 -13.91
N HIS A 107 14.17 8.41 -14.13
CA HIS A 107 14.84 7.49 -15.06
C HIS A 107 14.76 7.97 -16.52
N LEU A 108 13.60 8.45 -16.95
CA LEU A 108 13.42 8.98 -18.31
C LEU A 108 14.26 10.24 -18.55
N LYS A 109 14.32 11.14 -17.56
CA LYS A 109 15.18 12.35 -17.63
C LYS A 109 16.66 12.00 -17.75
N GLU A 110 17.12 10.95 -17.08
CA GLU A 110 18.50 10.48 -17.22
C GLU A 110 18.76 9.89 -18.60
N ALA A 111 17.84 9.07 -19.12
CA ALA A 111 17.96 8.50 -20.46
C ALA A 111 18.00 9.59 -21.54
N GLU A 112 17.15 10.62 -21.44
CA GLU A 112 17.11 11.75 -22.36
C GLU A 112 18.42 12.57 -22.34
N ARG A 113 18.99 12.80 -21.16
CA ARG A 113 20.27 13.49 -21.00
C ARG A 113 21.41 12.73 -21.66
N ASN A 114 21.48 11.42 -21.46
CA ASN A 114 22.53 10.58 -22.06
C ASN A 114 22.43 10.59 -23.58
N PHE A 115 21.22 10.44 -24.12
CA PHE A 115 20.98 10.52 -25.57
C PHE A 115 21.40 11.88 -26.16
N SER A 116 21.06 12.99 -25.49
CA SER A 116 21.44 14.33 -25.93
C SER A 116 22.96 14.55 -25.94
N GLN A 117 23.68 13.97 -24.98
CA GLN A 117 25.14 14.03 -24.90
C GLN A 117 25.79 13.23 -26.04
N ASP A 118 25.27 12.03 -26.32
CA ASP A 118 25.76 11.19 -27.41
C ASP A 118 25.56 11.88 -28.77
N GLU A 119 24.39 12.50 -29.03
CA GLU A 119 24.17 13.27 -30.26
C GLU A 119 25.11 14.47 -30.40
N SER A 120 25.40 15.17 -29.31
CA SER A 120 26.34 16.32 -29.34
C SER A 120 27.80 15.92 -29.54
N THR A 121 28.16 14.68 -29.21
CA THR A 121 29.53 14.15 -29.38
C THR A 121 29.77 13.63 -30.80
N HIS A 122 28.70 13.29 -31.53
CA HIS A 122 28.75 12.75 -32.90
C HIS A 122 28.45 13.79 -34.00
N ARG A 123 28.22 15.06 -33.65
CA ARG A 123 28.13 16.20 -34.57
C ARG A 123 29.40 17.03 -34.56
#